data_AF-A0A356TTP5-F1
#
_entry.id   AF-A0A356TTP5-F1
#
_cell.length_a   1.000
_cell.length_b   1.000
_cell.length_c   1.000
_cell.angle_alpha   90.00
_cell.angle_beta   90.00
_cell.angle_gamma   90.00
#
_symmetry.space_group_name_H-M   'P 1'
#
loop_
_entity.id
_entity.type
_entity.pdbx_description
1 polymer ?
#
loop_
_entity_poly.entity_id
_entity_poly.type
_entity_poly.pdbx_seq_one_letter_code
_entity_poly.pdbx_strand_id
1 'polypeptide(L)'
;VGGAQGQRWITAFDSDNAATFVRLFDPDGSVITMPSVLMNEGNLDDVAPDVGSGTQLLSSVAVHSNGRIGIAFVDFAGGPSDIRVLFTGQNRAAEGNSALVVDGRATNPRIAFASDGAAMVVYEDMDSSTGLSGQVFAPGETTPAMATPFEVGTSGGAAPAIAGTTGGFLVAFAAGGQVLLQRFGADGASM
;
A
#
# COMPACT_ATOMS: atom_id res chain seq x y z
N VAL A 1 -20.03 7.14 12.55
CA VAL A 1 -20.07 6.59 11.18
C VAL A 1 -20.42 5.12 11.34
N GLY A 2 -21.51 4.66 10.74
CA GLY A 2 -21.98 3.26 10.85
C GLY A 2 -22.03 2.63 9.47
N GLY A 3 -21.48 1.42 9.33
CA GLY A 3 -21.52 0.61 8.13
C GLY A 3 -22.79 -0.25 8.07
N ALA A 4 -23.14 -0.74 6.89
CA ALA A 4 -24.22 -1.72 6.72
C ALA A 4 -23.82 -3.10 7.27
N GLN A 5 -24.81 -3.96 7.53
CA GLN A 5 -24.56 -5.33 7.99
C GLN A 5 -23.64 -6.07 6.98
N GLY A 6 -22.52 -6.62 7.47
CA GLY A 6 -21.50 -7.26 6.64
C GLY A 6 -20.36 -6.33 6.16
N GLN A 7 -20.43 -5.02 6.43
CA GLN A 7 -19.30 -4.11 6.24
C GLN A 7 -18.38 -4.13 7.47
N ARG A 8 -17.08 -3.92 7.25
CA ARG A 8 -16.10 -3.74 8.32
C ARG A 8 -15.34 -2.45 8.09
N TRP A 9 -14.94 -1.80 9.17
CA TRP A 9 -13.96 -0.72 9.09
C TRP A 9 -12.57 -1.30 9.28
N ILE A 10 -11.63 -0.86 8.44
CA ILE A 10 -10.21 -1.15 8.62
C ILE A 10 -9.54 0.17 8.95
N THR A 11 -8.82 0.22 10.08
CA THR A 11 -7.84 1.27 10.33
C THR A 11 -6.46 0.66 10.30
N ALA A 12 -5.48 1.48 9.95
CA ALA A 12 -4.10 1.12 10.08
C ALA A 12 -3.35 2.33 10.63
N PHE A 13 -2.47 2.11 11.59
CA PHE A 13 -1.83 3.16 12.37
C PHE A 13 -0.46 2.71 12.85
N ASP A 14 0.44 3.67 12.97
CA ASP A 14 1.73 3.46 13.62
C ASP A 14 1.57 3.66 15.13
N SER A 15 2.24 2.80 15.89
CA SER A 15 2.40 2.96 17.33
C SER A 15 3.70 3.71 17.66
N ASP A 16 3.80 4.20 18.90
CA ASP A 16 4.98 4.93 19.39
C ASP A 16 6.30 4.11 19.31
N ASN A 17 6.21 2.79 19.13
CA ASN A 17 7.35 1.89 18.96
C ASN A 17 7.68 1.58 17.49
N ALA A 18 7.13 2.35 16.54
CA ALA A 18 7.31 2.13 15.09
C ALA A 18 6.90 0.73 14.61
N ALA A 19 5.91 0.16 15.29
CA ALA A 19 5.17 -1.00 14.81
C ALA A 19 3.89 -0.51 14.12
N THR A 20 3.64 -1.02 12.93
CA THR A 20 2.42 -0.76 12.17
C THR A 20 1.35 -1.77 12.58
N PHE A 21 0.20 -1.26 13.00
CA PHE A 21 -0.98 -2.05 13.32
C PHE A 21 -2.05 -1.87 12.27
N VAL A 22 -2.78 -2.93 11.98
CA VAL A 22 -4.07 -2.88 11.30
C VAL A 22 -5.14 -3.30 12.31
N ARG A 23 -6.33 -2.70 12.28
CA ARG A 23 -7.43 -3.04 13.18
C ARG A 23 -8.76 -3.09 12.42
N LEU A 24 -9.58 -4.08 12.77
CA LEU A 24 -10.91 -4.28 12.22
C LEU A 24 -11.97 -3.87 13.25
N PHE A 25 -12.98 -3.15 12.77
CA PHE A 25 -14.16 -2.79 13.57
C PHE A 25 -15.42 -3.31 12.89
N ASP A 26 -16.39 -3.69 13.71
CA ASP A 26 -17.73 -4.01 13.26
C ASP A 26 -18.38 -2.77 12.62
N PRO A 27 -19.44 -2.94 11.81
CA PRO A 27 -20.05 -1.82 11.12
C PRO A 27 -20.49 -0.69 12.06
N ASP A 28 -20.85 -1.00 13.31
CA ASP A 28 -21.20 -0.02 14.35
C ASP A 28 -19.99 0.73 14.96
N GLY A 29 -18.78 0.42 14.51
CA GLY A 29 -17.53 0.99 15.00
C GLY A 29 -17.01 0.33 16.28
N SER A 30 -17.66 -0.73 16.77
CA SER A 30 -17.14 -1.49 17.90
C SER A 30 -15.93 -2.31 17.50
N VAL A 31 -14.97 -2.44 18.42
CA VAL A 31 -13.80 -3.30 18.20
C VAL A 31 -14.29 -4.74 18.15
N ILE A 32 -13.91 -5.46 17.11
CA ILE A 32 -14.21 -6.89 17.02
C ILE A 32 -13.30 -7.64 18.00
N THR A 33 -13.79 -7.90 19.20
CA THR A 33 -13.11 -8.71 20.22
C THR A 33 -13.41 -10.20 20.02
N MET A 34 -12.96 -10.75 18.89
CA MET A 34 -13.00 -12.21 18.67
C MET A 34 -11.72 -12.89 19.21
N PRO A 35 -11.76 -14.20 19.50
CA PRO A 35 -10.59 -14.92 20.00
C PRO A 35 -9.39 -14.68 19.10
N SER A 36 -8.27 -14.29 19.73
CA SER A 36 -7.01 -13.80 19.16
C SER A 36 -6.39 -14.64 18.02
N VAL A 37 -6.91 -15.83 17.75
CA VAL A 37 -6.45 -16.76 16.72
C VAL A 37 -7.04 -16.45 15.33
N LEU A 38 -8.14 -15.67 15.25
CA LEU A 38 -8.87 -15.42 14.00
C LEU A 38 -8.83 -13.95 13.50
N MET A 39 -8.43 -13.01 14.35
CA MET A 39 -8.12 -11.63 13.97
C MET A 39 -6.85 -11.24 14.70
N ASN A 40 -5.71 -11.38 14.02
CA ASN A 40 -4.40 -11.08 14.58
C ASN A 40 -4.32 -9.56 14.82
N GLU A 41 -4.79 -9.05 15.97
CA GLU A 41 -4.34 -7.76 16.50
C GLU A 41 -2.85 -7.93 16.86
N GLY A 42 -2.03 -7.87 15.82
CA GLY A 42 -0.59 -8.03 15.88
C GLY A 42 0.09 -6.96 15.04
N ASN A 43 1.37 -6.77 15.33
CA ASN A 43 2.26 -6.00 14.48
C ASN A 43 2.25 -6.62 13.07
N LEU A 44 2.58 -5.84 12.03
CA LEU A 44 2.77 -6.38 10.69
C LEU A 44 3.75 -7.58 10.72
N ASP A 45 4.76 -7.54 11.59
CA ASP A 45 5.72 -8.61 11.89
C ASP A 45 5.08 -9.94 12.31
N ASP A 46 3.93 -9.89 13.00
CA ASP A 46 3.21 -11.09 13.45
C ASP A 46 2.40 -11.74 12.30
N VAL A 47 2.17 -11.00 11.22
CA VAL A 47 1.38 -11.42 10.04
C VAL A 47 2.28 -11.73 8.85
N ALA A 48 3.45 -11.09 8.76
CA ALA A 48 4.46 -11.28 7.73
C ALA A 48 5.86 -11.41 8.38
N PRO A 49 6.32 -12.65 8.68
CA PRO A 49 7.56 -12.89 9.44
C PRO A 49 8.85 -12.50 8.70
N ASP A 50 8.73 -12.12 7.43
CA ASP A 50 9.79 -11.69 6.53
C ASP A 50 10.00 -10.16 6.48
N VAL A 51 9.08 -9.39 7.09
CA VAL A 51 9.33 -7.99 7.37
C VAL A 51 10.27 -7.99 8.57
N GLY A 52 11.52 -7.56 8.36
CA GLY A 52 12.55 -7.66 9.39
C GLY A 52 12.11 -6.96 10.68
N SER A 53 12.71 -7.33 11.81
CA SER A 53 12.40 -6.75 13.13
C SER A 53 12.86 -5.28 13.30
N GLY A 54 12.63 -4.44 12.29
CA GLY A 54 13.03 -3.04 12.20
C GLY A 54 11.85 -2.08 12.31
N THR A 55 12.17 -0.78 12.38
CA THR A 55 11.20 0.31 12.35
C THR A 55 10.40 0.25 11.06
N GLN A 56 9.07 0.25 11.16
CA GLN A 56 8.17 0.38 10.02
C GLN A 56 7.34 1.65 10.17
N LEU A 57 7.08 2.30 9.06
CA LEU A 57 6.16 3.44 9.01
C LEU A 57 5.09 3.15 7.97
N LEU A 58 3.86 2.94 8.44
CA LEU A 58 2.71 2.81 7.58
C LEU A 58 2.50 4.12 6.84
N SER A 59 2.27 4.02 5.53
CA SER A 59 1.99 5.20 4.73
C SER A 59 0.67 5.12 3.99
N SER A 60 0.17 3.91 3.66
CA SER A 60 -1.08 3.78 2.91
C SER A 60 -1.72 2.40 2.99
N VAL A 61 -3.06 2.36 2.99
CA VAL A 61 -3.86 1.14 2.88
C VAL A 61 -4.94 1.33 1.81
N ALA A 62 -5.17 0.29 1.01
CA ALA A 62 -6.28 0.22 0.08
C ALA A 62 -7.06 -1.08 0.27
N VAL A 63 -8.36 -1.05 -0.05
CA VAL A 63 -9.25 -2.21 0.03
C VAL A 63 -9.97 -2.35 -1.30
N HIS A 64 -9.85 -3.52 -1.91
CA HIS A 64 -10.59 -3.87 -3.12
C HIS A 64 -12.01 -4.36 -2.78
N SER A 65 -12.94 -4.35 -3.75
CA SER A 65 -14.34 -4.74 -3.52
C SER A 65 -14.53 -6.22 -3.16
N ASN A 66 -13.58 -7.10 -3.52
CA ASN A 66 -13.54 -8.49 -3.06
C ASN A 66 -13.01 -8.63 -1.61
N GLY A 67 -12.59 -7.52 -1.00
CA GLY A 67 -12.06 -7.44 0.36
C GLY A 67 -10.60 -7.86 0.50
N ARG A 68 -9.85 -7.94 -0.61
CA ARG A 68 -8.40 -7.93 -0.60
C ARG A 68 -7.90 -6.57 -0.07
N ILE A 69 -6.93 -6.60 0.82
CA ILE A 69 -6.35 -5.42 1.47
C ILE A 69 -4.90 -5.33 1.02
N GLY A 70 -4.48 -4.18 0.50
CA GLY A 70 -3.10 -3.86 0.17
C GLY A 70 -2.57 -2.84 1.16
N ILE A 71 -1.41 -3.11 1.76
CA ILE A 71 -0.78 -2.28 2.78
C ILE A 71 0.60 -1.89 2.24
N ALA A 72 0.82 -0.60 2.00
CA ALA A 72 2.11 -0.07 1.59
C ALA A 72 2.78 0.68 2.75
N PHE A 73 4.03 0.32 3.02
CA PHE A 73 4.77 0.80 4.18
C PHE A 73 6.24 0.99 3.83
N VAL A 74 6.89 1.83 4.63
CA VAL A 74 8.34 2.01 4.59
C VAL A 74 8.96 1.06 5.60
N ASP A 75 9.94 0.28 5.16
CA ASP A 75 10.74 -0.61 6.00
C ASP A 75 12.16 -0.04 6.16
N PHE A 76 12.61 0.06 7.41
CA PHE A 76 13.96 0.53 7.75
C PHE A 76 14.85 -0.61 8.29
N ALA A 77 14.41 -1.87 8.17
CA ALA A 77 15.17 -3.02 8.67
C ALA A 77 16.52 -3.19 7.93
N GLY A 78 17.60 -2.72 8.55
CA GLY A 78 18.97 -3.00 8.14
C GLY A 78 19.62 -2.00 7.18
N GLY A 79 19.01 -0.84 6.91
CA GLY A 79 19.60 0.14 6.00
C GLY A 79 18.69 1.29 5.57
N PRO A 80 18.86 1.82 4.34
CA PRO A 80 18.02 2.90 3.80
C PRO A 80 16.54 2.47 3.70
N SER A 81 15.64 3.43 3.51
CA SER A 81 14.20 3.20 3.48
C SER A 81 13.77 2.41 2.24
N ASP A 82 13.31 1.18 2.47
CA ASP A 82 12.71 0.31 1.46
C ASP A 82 11.20 0.55 1.38
N ILE A 83 10.62 0.40 0.19
CA ILE A 83 9.15 0.33 0.06
C ILE A 83 8.74 -1.12 -0.08
N ARG A 84 7.78 -1.51 0.75
CA ARG A 84 7.18 -2.84 0.70
C ARG A 84 5.67 -2.78 0.63
N VAL A 85 5.09 -3.84 0.08
CA VAL A 85 3.64 -4.05 0.03
C VAL A 85 3.29 -5.42 0.59
N LEU A 86 2.33 -5.47 1.50
CA LEU A 86 1.72 -6.71 1.98
C LEU A 86 0.26 -6.79 1.51
N PHE A 87 -0.13 -7.96 1.02
CA PHE A 87 -1.52 -8.27 0.69
C PHE A 87 -2.12 -9.24 1.71
N THR A 88 -3.35 -8.94 2.14
CA THR A 88 -4.10 -9.78 3.07
C THR A 88 -5.56 -9.89 2.65
N GLY A 89 -6.22 -10.98 3.06
CA GLY A 89 -7.67 -11.12 2.90
C GLY A 89 -8.47 -10.37 3.97
N GLN A 90 -9.81 -10.44 3.91
CA GLN A 90 -10.71 -9.80 4.88
C GLN A 90 -10.55 -10.28 6.33
N ASN A 91 -9.94 -11.45 6.53
CA ASN A 91 -9.58 -12.03 7.82
C ASN A 91 -8.15 -11.69 8.24
N ARG A 92 -7.44 -10.85 7.47
CA ARG A 92 -6.03 -10.49 7.64
C ARG A 92 -5.05 -11.66 7.54
N ALA A 93 -5.48 -12.79 7.00
CA ALA A 93 -4.53 -13.82 6.61
C ALA A 93 -3.67 -13.24 5.48
N ALA A 94 -2.35 -13.26 5.66
CA ALA A 94 -1.42 -12.88 4.62
C ALA A 94 -1.61 -13.79 3.39
N GLU A 95 -1.67 -13.18 2.21
CA GLU A 95 -1.72 -13.92 0.95
C GLU A 95 -0.33 -14.42 0.51
N GLY A 96 0.70 -14.03 1.26
CA GLY A 96 2.10 -14.38 1.08
C GLY A 96 2.98 -13.47 1.90
N ASN A 97 4.29 -13.57 1.66
CA ASN A 97 5.27 -12.64 2.20
C ASN A 97 5.05 -11.21 1.69
N SER A 98 5.63 -10.24 2.39
CA SER A 98 5.70 -8.87 1.87
C SER A 98 6.54 -8.82 0.59
N ALA A 99 6.11 -8.01 -0.37
CA ALA A 99 6.85 -7.77 -1.59
C ALA A 99 7.77 -6.57 -1.44
N LEU A 100 9.05 -6.75 -1.77
CA LEU A 100 9.96 -5.63 -2.01
C LEU A 100 9.56 -4.94 -3.31
N VAL A 101 9.24 -3.65 -3.23
CA VAL A 101 8.90 -2.81 -4.38
C VAL A 101 10.15 -2.13 -4.92
N VAL A 102 10.93 -1.54 -4.03
CA VAL A 102 12.22 -0.90 -4.31
C VAL A 102 13.08 -0.93 -3.07
N ASP A 103 14.39 -1.09 -3.27
CA ASP A 103 15.41 -1.00 -2.24
C ASP A 103 15.96 0.42 -2.11
N GLY A 104 15.91 0.94 -0.89
CA GLY A 104 16.55 2.18 -0.51
C GLY A 104 15.93 3.49 -1.02
N ARG A 105 16.22 4.56 -0.27
CA ARG A 105 15.99 5.99 -0.59
C ARG A 105 14.61 6.34 -1.18
N ALA A 106 13.60 5.56 -0.82
CA ALA A 106 12.22 5.80 -1.20
C ALA A 106 11.34 6.03 0.02
N THR A 107 10.33 6.87 -0.13
CA THR A 107 9.45 7.29 0.97
C THR A 107 8.01 7.50 0.49
N ASN A 108 7.11 7.70 1.45
CA ASN A 108 5.77 8.19 1.19
C ASN A 108 4.93 7.32 0.22
N PRO A 109 4.93 5.97 0.33
CA PRO A 109 4.20 5.15 -0.60
C PRO A 109 2.68 5.33 -0.47
N ARG A 110 2.00 5.16 -1.59
CA ARG A 110 0.54 5.20 -1.74
C ARG A 110 0.09 4.05 -2.61
N ILE A 111 -0.95 3.36 -2.18
CA ILE A 111 -1.48 2.20 -2.90
C ILE A 111 -2.95 2.38 -3.24
N ALA A 112 -3.37 1.87 -4.39
CA ALA A 112 -4.78 1.74 -4.77
C ALA A 112 -5.01 0.46 -5.58
N PHE A 113 -6.27 0.01 -5.63
CA PHE A 113 -6.72 -1.06 -6.51
C PHE A 113 -7.54 -0.51 -7.67
N ALA A 114 -7.25 -0.97 -8.89
CA ALA A 114 -8.15 -0.84 -10.03
C ALA A 114 -9.34 -1.81 -9.87
N SER A 115 -10.40 -1.61 -10.66
CA SER A 115 -11.63 -2.41 -10.51
C SER A 115 -11.50 -3.89 -10.88
N ASP A 116 -10.47 -4.24 -11.65
CA ASP A 116 -10.15 -5.63 -12.00
C ASP A 116 -9.37 -6.35 -10.89
N GLY A 117 -8.97 -5.64 -9.84
CA GLY A 117 -8.19 -6.16 -8.72
C GLY A 117 -6.68 -5.99 -8.88
N ALA A 118 -6.19 -5.39 -9.97
CA ALA A 118 -4.81 -4.97 -10.06
C ALA A 118 -4.50 -3.90 -9.00
N ALA A 119 -3.31 -3.94 -8.41
CA ALA A 119 -2.86 -2.93 -7.46
C ALA A 119 -1.72 -2.12 -8.05
N MET A 120 -1.67 -0.83 -7.73
CA MET A 120 -0.52 0.02 -8.05
C MET A 120 -0.07 0.72 -6.78
N VAL A 121 1.24 0.68 -6.55
CA VAL A 121 1.92 1.48 -5.54
C VAL A 121 2.71 2.58 -6.24
N VAL A 122 2.65 3.79 -5.70
CA VAL A 122 3.46 4.94 -6.11
C VAL A 122 4.15 5.54 -4.90
N TYR A 123 5.35 6.05 -5.06
CA TYR A 123 6.17 6.53 -3.95
C TYR A 123 7.14 7.61 -4.40
N GLU A 124 7.66 8.35 -3.45
CA GLU A 124 8.78 9.27 -3.66
C GLU A 124 10.06 8.45 -3.76
N ASP A 125 10.85 8.71 -4.80
CA ASP A 125 12.03 7.95 -5.15
C ASP A 125 13.15 8.93 -5.47
N MET A 126 14.16 9.01 -4.60
CA MET A 126 15.29 9.93 -4.77
C MET A 126 16.21 9.55 -5.93
N ASP A 127 16.14 8.32 -6.42
CA ASP A 127 16.98 7.82 -7.50
C ASP A 127 16.24 7.86 -8.86
N SER A 128 14.93 8.14 -8.86
CA SER A 128 14.13 8.42 -10.06
C SER A 128 14.41 9.81 -10.65
N SER A 129 14.44 9.93 -11.98
CA SER A 129 14.67 11.24 -12.63
C SER A 129 13.47 12.20 -12.48
N THR A 130 12.30 11.64 -12.19
CA THR A 130 11.07 12.40 -11.91
C THR A 130 10.93 12.75 -10.44
N GLY A 131 11.59 12.01 -9.55
CA GLY A 131 11.38 12.06 -8.10
C GLY A 131 10.26 11.13 -7.60
N LEU A 132 9.53 10.48 -8.51
CA LEU A 132 8.49 9.51 -8.19
C LEU A 132 8.68 8.23 -9.02
N SER A 133 8.29 7.11 -8.43
CA SER A 133 8.26 5.83 -9.11
C SER A 133 6.98 5.08 -8.78
N GLY A 134 6.65 4.11 -9.64
CA GLY A 134 5.47 3.28 -9.51
C GLY A 134 5.76 1.83 -9.87
N GLN A 135 4.94 0.94 -9.33
CA GLN A 135 5.01 -0.49 -9.61
C GLN A 135 3.60 -1.09 -9.49
N VAL A 136 3.30 -2.04 -10.37
CA VAL A 136 1.98 -2.69 -10.47
C VAL A 136 2.04 -4.17 -10.11
N PHE A 137 0.97 -4.64 -9.48
CA PHE A 137 0.70 -6.03 -9.17
C PHE A 137 -0.50 -6.45 -10.02
N ALA A 138 -0.35 -7.53 -10.79
CA ALA A 138 -1.47 -8.07 -11.54
C ALA A 138 -2.60 -8.55 -10.59
N PRO A 139 -3.86 -8.66 -11.06
CA PRO A 139 -4.97 -9.04 -10.21
C PRO A 139 -4.72 -10.33 -9.43
N GLY A 140 -4.79 -10.25 -8.10
CA GLY A 140 -4.57 -11.39 -7.19
C GLY A 140 -3.11 -11.75 -6.93
N GLU A 141 -2.15 -11.14 -7.63
CA GLU A 141 -0.73 -11.41 -7.45
C GLU A 141 -0.16 -10.67 -6.24
N THR A 142 0.85 -11.26 -5.61
CA THR A 142 1.58 -10.67 -4.48
C THR A 142 2.97 -10.19 -4.87
N THR A 143 3.42 -10.44 -6.09
CA THR A 143 4.72 -10.01 -6.60
C THR A 143 4.58 -8.92 -7.67
N PRO A 144 5.59 -8.05 -7.81
CA PRO A 144 5.61 -7.07 -8.87
C PRO A 144 5.51 -7.67 -10.27
N ALA A 145 4.65 -7.09 -11.12
CA ALA A 145 4.51 -7.50 -12.51
C ALA A 145 5.74 -7.17 -13.37
N MET A 146 6.58 -6.23 -12.93
CA MET A 146 7.82 -5.81 -13.58
C MET A 146 9.00 -5.93 -12.63
N ALA A 147 10.18 -6.23 -13.18
CA ALA A 147 11.41 -6.36 -12.40
C ALA A 147 11.95 -5.03 -11.88
N THR A 148 11.64 -3.93 -12.56
CA THR A 148 12.06 -2.57 -12.19
C THR A 148 10.86 -1.65 -12.10
N PRO A 149 10.84 -0.71 -11.15
CA PRO A 149 9.84 0.35 -11.12
C PRO A 149 9.86 1.21 -12.39
N PHE A 150 8.73 1.85 -12.68
CA PHE A 150 8.62 2.83 -13.76
C PHE A 150 8.48 4.24 -13.19
N GLU A 151 8.92 5.24 -13.95
CA GLU A 151 8.83 6.64 -13.52
C GLU A 151 7.40 7.16 -13.57
N VAL A 152 7.07 8.04 -12.63
CA VAL A 152 5.77 8.69 -12.53
C VAL A 152 5.93 10.20 -12.59
N GLY A 153 5.17 10.85 -13.45
CA GLY A 153 5.07 12.30 -13.54
C GLY A 153 6.22 12.93 -14.31
N THR A 154 6.75 14.02 -13.76
CA THR A 154 7.81 14.84 -14.35
C THR A 154 8.80 15.20 -13.24
N SER A 155 10.00 15.67 -13.63
CA SER A 155 11.04 16.12 -12.71
C SER A 155 10.53 17.03 -11.60
N GLY A 156 10.92 16.72 -10.36
CA GLY A 156 10.50 17.42 -9.15
C GLY A 156 9.12 16.99 -8.64
N GLY A 157 8.65 15.81 -9.04
CA GLY A 157 7.45 15.18 -8.51
C GLY A 157 7.60 14.85 -7.03
N ALA A 158 6.56 15.15 -6.25
CA ALA A 158 6.50 14.87 -4.82
C ALA A 158 5.03 14.71 -4.36
N ALA A 159 4.86 14.23 -3.13
CA ALA A 159 3.57 14.07 -2.45
C ALA A 159 2.53 13.35 -3.32
N PRO A 160 2.82 12.13 -3.80
CA PRO A 160 1.90 11.41 -4.67
C PRO A 160 0.59 11.09 -3.92
N ALA A 161 -0.49 11.03 -4.68
CA ALA A 161 -1.77 10.45 -4.28
C ALA A 161 -2.30 9.64 -5.46
N ILE A 162 -2.90 8.47 -5.18
CA ILE A 162 -3.36 7.56 -6.21
C ILE A 162 -4.80 7.13 -5.96
N ALA A 163 -5.56 7.00 -7.04
CA ALA A 163 -6.89 6.41 -7.04
C ALA A 163 -7.00 5.33 -8.11
N GLY A 164 -7.72 4.26 -7.78
CA GLY A 164 -8.16 3.26 -8.73
C GLY A 164 -9.30 3.76 -9.60
N THR A 165 -9.35 3.28 -10.83
CA THR A 165 -10.39 3.56 -11.82
C THR A 165 -10.84 2.25 -12.48
N THR A 166 -11.86 2.31 -13.33
CA THR A 166 -12.33 1.12 -14.07
C THR A 166 -11.29 0.57 -15.06
N GLY A 167 -10.34 1.38 -15.52
CA GLY A 167 -9.37 1.00 -16.55
C GLY A 167 -7.91 1.02 -16.09
N GLY A 168 -7.66 1.23 -14.79
CA GLY A 168 -6.31 1.41 -14.26
C GLY A 168 -6.30 2.46 -13.15
N PHE A 169 -5.38 3.42 -13.20
CA PHE A 169 -5.09 4.32 -12.10
C PHE A 169 -5.01 5.78 -12.53
N LEU A 170 -5.25 6.67 -11.57
CA LEU A 170 -5.01 8.10 -11.67
C LEU A 170 -4.07 8.51 -10.54
N VAL A 171 -2.94 9.11 -10.88
CA VAL A 171 -1.97 9.62 -9.92
C VAL A 171 -1.97 11.14 -9.97
N ALA A 172 -2.22 11.77 -8.83
CA ALA A 172 -2.02 13.20 -8.62
C ALA A 172 -0.70 13.43 -7.87
N PHE A 173 0.05 14.47 -8.23
CA PHE A 173 1.33 14.79 -7.59
C PHE A 173 1.64 16.28 -7.68
N ALA A 174 2.50 16.76 -6.78
CA ALA A 174 2.99 18.12 -6.82
C ALA A 174 4.28 18.21 -7.64
N ALA A 175 4.39 19.22 -8.52
CA ALA A 175 5.63 19.54 -9.22
C ALA A 175 5.63 21.03 -9.64
N GLY A 176 6.76 21.72 -9.49
CA GLY A 176 6.89 23.12 -9.93
C GLY A 176 5.85 24.09 -9.34
N GLY A 177 5.34 23.82 -8.14
CA GLY A 177 4.28 24.62 -7.50
C GLY A 177 2.85 24.36 -8.01
N GLN A 178 2.64 23.30 -8.79
CA GLN A 178 1.35 22.90 -9.33
C GLN A 178 0.96 21.49 -8.83
N VAL A 179 -0.32 21.16 -8.96
CA VAL A 179 -0.81 19.77 -8.85
C VAL A 179 -1.08 19.27 -10.26
N LEU A 180 -0.39 18.20 -10.63
CA LEU A 180 -0.49 17.54 -11.93
C LEU A 180 -1.15 16.18 -11.77
N LEU A 181 -1.66 15.64 -12.88
CA LEU A 181 -2.27 14.31 -12.92
C LEU A 181 -1.68 13.49 -14.08
N GLN A 182 -1.48 12.20 -13.84
CA GLN A 182 -1.11 11.22 -14.86
C GLN A 182 -2.01 9.99 -14.76
N ARG A 183 -2.41 9.44 -15.91
CA ARG A 183 -3.23 8.23 -16.00
C ARG A 183 -2.36 7.03 -16.37
N PHE A 184 -2.71 5.89 -15.80
CA PHE A 184 -2.07 4.61 -16.08
C PHE A 184 -3.10 3.53 -16.33
N GLY A 185 -2.80 2.60 -17.24
CA GLY A 185 -3.54 1.36 -17.40
C GLY A 185 -3.40 0.46 -16.17
N ALA A 186 -4.19 -0.60 -16.11
CA ALA A 186 -4.08 -1.61 -15.04
C ALA A 186 -2.72 -2.35 -15.04
N ASP A 187 -2.02 -2.31 -16.16
CA ASP A 187 -0.66 -2.82 -16.37
C ASP A 187 0.45 -1.80 -16.03
N GLY A 188 0.09 -0.59 -15.61
CA GLY A 188 1.05 0.48 -15.31
C GLY A 188 1.58 1.20 -16.55
N ALA A 189 1.06 0.93 -17.75
CA ALA A 189 1.41 1.70 -18.94
C ALA A 189 0.80 3.11 -18.85
N SER A 190 1.56 4.15 -19.19
CA SER A 190 1.04 5.52 -19.22
C SER A 190 0.01 5.71 -20.35
N MET A 191 -1.02 6.53 -20.09
CA MET A 191 -2.11 6.84 -21.03
C MET A 191 -2.24 8.33 -21.31
#